data_AF-A0A8H3UBN4-F1
#
_entry.id   AF-A0A8H3UBN4-F1
#
_cell.length_a   1.000
_cell.length_b   1.000
_cell.length_c   1.000
_cell.angle_alpha   90.00
_cell.angle_beta   90.00
_cell.angle_gamma   90.00
#
_symmetry.space_group_name_H-M   'P 1'
#
loop_
_entity.id
_entity.type
_entity.pdbx_description
1 polymer ?
#
loop_
_entity_poly.entity_id
_entity_poly.type
_entity_poly.pdbx_seq_one_letter_code
_entity_poly.pdbx_strand_id
1 'polypeptide(L)'
;MARKPPSEQYQHAVNLWAARIVPAVLVGVTGYSIWVVAYLIAIKYLLGPSNQEIPRRPATATAILVLYFLFLLPYIISYLRILQIIQTNPGYIPKGPPNTKTQEKEVEGKKPLDHAGILDGSIPPPPGIENFYTKDVFVCDSFGIPIHCSTCNNWKPDRTHHCSEVGRCVRRMDHFCPWVGGIVSETTMKYFLQFTFYASLFCAFVFSVPIWAIVDRRNRTGGRMNGNWIAAAACAGFFGFMSLGMLLTTLQTQSNNLTNIEHLGASFYMAVHLPEGSEHPLDPDGMARCGFITYPFRNSPSATRPRKFAIILVKPDDNPWDLGSALENLKSVLGDRGEKEETQEEEV
;
A
#
# COMPACT_ATOMS: atom_id res chain seq x y z
N MET A 1 -21.98 30.55 -5.21
CA MET A 1 -22.21 29.42 -6.15
C MET A 1 -21.22 28.33 -5.82
N ALA A 2 -21.67 27.19 -5.28
CA ALA A 2 -20.80 26.03 -5.10
C ALA A 2 -20.53 25.39 -6.46
N ARG A 3 -19.25 25.26 -6.85
CA ARG A 3 -18.88 24.49 -8.05
C ARG A 3 -19.32 23.04 -7.85
N LYS A 4 -20.03 22.46 -8.82
CA LYS A 4 -20.33 21.02 -8.82
C LYS A 4 -19.00 20.24 -8.69
N PRO A 5 -18.97 19.16 -7.90
CA PRO A 5 -17.78 18.34 -7.80
C PRO A 5 -17.40 17.79 -9.19
N PRO A 6 -16.10 17.59 -9.46
CA PRO A 6 -15.66 16.97 -10.71
C PRO A 6 -16.27 15.57 -10.88
N SER A 7 -16.48 15.14 -12.12
CA SER A 7 -16.96 13.77 -12.39
C SER A 7 -15.92 12.72 -11.97
N GLU A 8 -16.37 11.51 -11.62
CA GLU A 8 -15.48 10.39 -11.25
C GLU A 8 -14.45 10.09 -12.35
N GLN A 9 -14.85 10.17 -13.62
CA GLN A 9 -13.95 9.99 -14.77
C GLN A 9 -12.85 11.05 -14.81
N TYR A 10 -13.17 12.31 -14.47
CA TYR A 10 -12.18 13.37 -14.40
C TYR A 10 -11.18 13.13 -13.25
N GLN A 11 -11.68 12.77 -12.06
CA GLN A 11 -10.82 12.47 -10.91
C GLN A 11 -9.89 11.28 -11.19
N HIS A 12 -10.42 10.23 -11.82
CA HIS A 12 -9.64 9.08 -12.25
C HIS A 12 -8.50 9.47 -13.20
N ALA A 13 -8.80 10.29 -14.22
CA ALA A 13 -7.78 10.78 -15.15
C ALA A 13 -6.71 11.61 -14.44
N VAL A 14 -7.11 12.51 -13.53
CA VAL A 14 -6.17 13.32 -12.74
C VAL A 14 -5.24 12.42 -11.91
N ASN A 15 -5.76 11.40 -11.24
CA ASN A 15 -4.97 10.48 -10.43
C ASN A 15 -3.94 9.72 -11.27
N LEU A 16 -4.31 9.28 -12.47
CA LEU A 16 -3.41 8.60 -13.41
C LEU A 16 -2.31 9.53 -13.94
N TRP A 17 -2.65 10.77 -14.29
CA TRP A 17 -1.66 11.75 -14.72
C TRP A 17 -0.72 12.15 -13.59
N ALA A 18 -1.23 12.33 -12.37
CA ALA A 18 -0.42 12.57 -11.19
C ALA A 18 0.59 11.44 -10.97
N ALA A 19 0.15 10.18 -11.03
CA ALA A 19 1.03 9.02 -10.90
C ALA A 19 2.14 8.93 -11.96
N ARG A 20 1.96 9.55 -13.13
CA ARG A 20 3.00 9.61 -14.17
C ARG A 20 3.96 10.78 -14.00
N ILE A 21 3.44 11.93 -13.60
CA ILE A 21 4.19 13.20 -13.53
C ILE A 21 4.99 13.29 -12.23
N VAL A 22 4.39 12.91 -11.10
CA VAL A 22 4.99 13.08 -9.78
C VAL A 22 6.34 12.36 -9.66
N PRO A 23 6.55 11.13 -10.18
CA PRO A 23 7.87 10.52 -10.15
C PRO A 23 8.96 11.33 -10.87
N ALA A 24 8.63 11.93 -12.01
CA ALA A 24 9.56 12.80 -12.72
C ALA A 24 9.87 14.08 -11.93
N VAL A 25 8.88 14.64 -11.22
CA VAL A 25 9.08 15.78 -10.32
C VAL A 25 10.06 15.42 -9.19
N LEU A 26 9.92 14.24 -8.57
CA LEU A 26 10.83 13.80 -7.51
C LEU A 26 12.28 13.64 -8.01
N VAL A 27 12.46 13.12 -9.23
CA VAL A 27 13.78 13.07 -9.88
C VAL A 27 14.34 14.48 -10.10
N GLY A 28 13.52 15.41 -10.59
CA GLY A 28 13.92 16.80 -10.79
C GLY A 28 14.33 17.51 -9.49
N VAL A 29 13.55 17.35 -8.42
CA VAL A 29 13.87 17.91 -7.09
C VAL A 29 15.15 17.31 -6.51
N THR A 30 15.37 16.01 -6.72
CA THR A 30 16.62 15.34 -6.33
C THR A 30 17.82 15.86 -7.12
N GLY A 31 17.67 16.07 -8.44
CA GLY A 31 18.71 16.70 -9.27
C GLY A 31 19.03 18.11 -8.80
N TYR A 32 18.01 18.89 -8.46
CA TYR A 32 18.18 20.22 -7.89
C TYR A 32 18.92 20.19 -6.54
N SER A 33 18.61 19.25 -5.64
CA SER A 33 19.34 19.14 -4.38
C SER A 33 20.81 18.76 -4.57
N ILE A 34 21.15 17.95 -5.58
CA ILE A 34 22.55 17.64 -5.92
C ILE A 34 23.28 18.94 -6.29
N TRP A 35 22.69 19.75 -7.16
CA TRP A 35 23.29 21.02 -7.58
C TRP A 35 23.48 21.98 -6.39
N VAL A 36 22.50 22.11 -5.50
CA VAL A 36 22.62 23.00 -4.33
C VAL A 36 23.67 22.47 -3.35
N VAL A 37 23.57 21.21 -2.92
CA VAL A 37 24.42 20.68 -1.84
C VAL A 37 25.84 20.39 -2.33
N ALA A 38 25.99 19.66 -3.44
CA ALA A 38 27.30 19.29 -3.94
C ALA A 38 28.00 20.50 -4.56
N TYR A 39 27.35 21.24 -5.47
CA TYR A 39 28.02 22.31 -6.20
C TYR A 39 28.00 23.66 -5.46
N LEU A 40 26.83 24.19 -5.08
CA LEU A 40 26.77 25.52 -4.47
C LEU A 40 27.37 25.56 -3.05
N ILE A 41 27.13 24.52 -2.24
CA ILE A 41 27.63 24.47 -0.86
C ILE A 41 29.03 23.84 -0.83
N ALA A 42 29.20 22.57 -1.20
CA ALA A 42 30.49 21.91 -1.02
C ALA A 42 31.60 22.47 -1.93
N ILE A 43 31.35 22.66 -3.23
CA ILE A 43 32.36 23.23 -4.13
C ILE A 43 32.51 24.75 -3.93
N LYS A 44 31.45 25.54 -4.17
CA LYS A 44 31.55 27.01 -4.23
C LYS A 44 31.68 27.70 -2.87
N TYR A 45 31.06 27.16 -1.82
CA TYR A 45 31.08 27.82 -0.51
C TYR A 45 32.20 27.31 0.40
N LEU A 46 32.57 26.03 0.30
CA LEU A 46 33.57 25.43 1.19
C LEU A 46 34.95 25.22 0.54
N LEU A 47 35.01 24.73 -0.71
CA LEU A 47 36.28 24.43 -1.38
C LEU A 47 36.91 25.62 -2.11
N GLY A 48 36.10 26.46 -2.75
CA GLY A 48 36.54 27.64 -3.48
C GLY A 48 35.71 28.88 -3.14
N PRO A 49 35.71 29.34 -1.87
CA PRO A 49 34.93 30.52 -1.48
C PRO A 49 35.37 31.76 -2.25
N SER A 50 34.40 32.49 -2.82
CA SER A 50 34.66 33.73 -3.55
C SER A 50 34.86 34.95 -2.64
N ASN A 51 34.37 34.91 -1.40
CA ASN A 51 34.56 35.98 -0.42
C ASN A 51 35.75 35.63 0.47
N GLN A 52 36.72 36.55 0.59
CA GLN A 52 37.92 36.40 1.39
C GLN A 52 37.64 36.22 2.89
N GLU A 53 36.48 36.68 3.39
CA GLU A 53 36.04 36.48 4.77
C GLU A 53 35.67 35.02 5.09
N ILE A 54 35.46 34.19 4.07
CA ILE A 54 35.08 32.79 4.23
C ILE A 54 36.33 31.91 4.08
N PRO A 55 36.79 31.22 5.13
CA PRO A 55 37.94 30.34 5.02
C PRO A 55 37.58 29.09 4.22
N ARG A 56 38.56 28.61 3.44
CA ARG A 56 38.48 27.32 2.73
C ARG A 56 38.43 26.18 3.74
N ARG A 57 37.46 25.27 3.59
CA ARG A 57 37.17 24.15 4.52
C ARG A 57 37.01 22.82 3.77
N PRO A 58 38.12 22.23 3.29
CA PRO A 58 38.06 21.03 2.45
C PRO A 58 37.53 19.81 3.20
N ALA A 59 37.91 19.64 4.47
CA ALA A 59 37.43 18.52 5.29
C ALA A 59 35.90 18.51 5.44
N THR A 60 35.29 19.66 5.74
CA THR A 60 33.83 19.80 5.85
C THR A 60 33.15 19.53 4.51
N ALA A 61 33.72 20.03 3.40
CA ALA A 61 33.18 19.78 2.06
C ALA A 61 33.18 18.28 1.72
N THR A 62 34.30 17.59 1.97
CA THR A 62 34.42 16.15 1.75
C THR A 62 33.42 15.37 2.61
N ALA A 63 33.29 15.71 3.90
CA ALA A 63 32.35 15.05 4.80
C ALA A 63 30.89 15.22 4.32
N ILE A 64 30.49 16.43 3.92
CA ILE A 64 29.14 16.70 3.38
C ILE A 64 28.90 15.87 2.11
N LEU A 65 29.86 15.81 1.19
CA LEU A 65 29.72 15.04 -0.05
C LEU A 65 29.58 13.54 0.23
N VAL A 66 30.45 12.98 1.09
CA VAL A 66 30.39 11.55 1.45
C VAL A 66 29.05 11.20 2.08
N LEU A 67 28.60 11.98 3.06
CA LEU A 67 27.31 11.76 3.71
C LEU A 67 26.13 11.96 2.76
N TYR A 68 26.22 12.95 1.86
CA TYR A 68 25.19 13.19 0.86
C TYR A 68 24.99 11.96 -0.03
N PHE A 69 26.08 11.38 -0.56
CA PHE A 69 25.99 10.19 -1.39
C PHE A 69 25.65 8.93 -0.59
N LEU A 70 26.08 8.83 0.67
CA LEU A 70 25.70 7.75 1.59
C LEU A 70 24.17 7.68 1.78
N PHE A 71 23.49 8.82 1.87
CA PHE A 71 22.03 8.86 1.97
C PHE A 71 21.32 8.83 0.61
N LEU A 72 21.91 9.43 -0.43
CA LEU A 72 21.33 9.46 -1.77
C LEU A 72 21.24 8.05 -2.38
N LEU A 73 22.31 7.26 -2.29
CA LEU A 73 22.37 5.94 -2.93
C LEU A 73 21.24 5.00 -2.49
N PRO A 74 21.03 4.72 -1.19
CA PRO A 74 19.93 3.84 -0.76
C PRO A 74 18.55 4.45 -1.03
N TYR A 75 18.41 5.79 -1.00
CA TYR A 75 17.19 6.47 -1.44
C TYR A 75 16.89 6.19 -2.92
N ILE A 76 17.86 6.37 -3.81
CA ILE A 76 17.68 6.10 -5.25
C ILE A 76 17.41 4.62 -5.51
N ILE A 77 18.18 3.73 -4.88
CA ILE A 77 18.01 2.27 -5.05
C ILE A 77 16.61 1.84 -4.61
N SER A 78 16.18 2.25 -3.42
CA SER A 78 14.85 1.90 -2.92
C SER A 78 13.73 2.50 -3.78
N TYR A 79 13.91 3.73 -4.27
CA TYR A 79 12.94 4.39 -5.14
C TYR A 79 12.81 3.70 -6.51
N LEU A 80 13.93 3.38 -7.16
CA LEU A 80 13.91 2.63 -8.42
C LEU A 80 13.33 1.23 -8.21
N ARG A 81 13.62 0.60 -7.08
CA ARG A 81 13.10 -0.73 -6.77
C ARG A 81 11.58 -0.73 -6.63
N ILE A 82 10.99 0.22 -5.90
CA ILE A 82 9.52 0.28 -5.80
C ILE A 82 8.88 0.58 -7.17
N LEU A 83 9.44 1.50 -7.96
CA LEU A 83 8.94 1.80 -9.30
C LEU A 83 8.96 0.55 -10.20
N GLN A 84 10.04 -0.23 -10.14
CA GLN A 84 10.15 -1.49 -10.86
C GLN A 84 9.06 -2.48 -10.45
N ILE A 85 8.88 -2.73 -9.15
CA ILE A 85 7.95 -3.75 -8.64
C ILE A 85 6.49 -3.35 -8.88
N ILE A 86 6.15 -2.07 -8.79
CA ILE A 86 4.81 -1.59 -9.16
C ILE A 86 4.48 -1.92 -10.63
N GLN A 87 5.47 -1.85 -11.53
CA GLN A 87 5.25 -2.13 -12.94
C GLN A 87 5.24 -3.63 -13.25
N THR A 88 6.06 -4.43 -12.55
CA THR A 88 6.22 -5.86 -12.85
C THR A 88 5.33 -6.78 -12.04
N ASN A 89 5.11 -6.47 -10.76
CA ASN A 89 4.29 -7.27 -9.85
C ASN A 89 3.54 -6.39 -8.82
N PRO A 90 2.47 -5.69 -9.24
CA PRO A 90 1.64 -4.88 -8.34
C PRO A 90 0.69 -5.69 -7.44
N GLY A 91 0.70 -7.03 -7.52
CA GLY A 91 -0.21 -7.87 -6.73
C GLY A 91 -1.64 -7.96 -7.28
N TYR A 92 -1.81 -7.91 -8.60
CA TYR A 92 -3.13 -8.03 -9.24
C TYR A 92 -3.68 -9.46 -9.14
N ILE A 93 -4.96 -9.57 -8.80
CA ILE A 93 -5.72 -10.82 -8.89
C ILE A 93 -6.08 -11.09 -10.37
N PRO A 94 -5.95 -12.33 -10.86
CA PRO A 94 -6.44 -12.73 -12.17
C PRO A 94 -7.93 -12.41 -12.33
N LYS A 95 -8.33 -11.92 -13.51
CA LYS A 95 -9.75 -11.77 -13.83
C LYS A 95 -10.36 -13.16 -13.98
N GLY A 96 -11.61 -13.33 -13.58
CA GLY A 96 -12.29 -14.59 -13.87
C GLY A 96 -12.74 -14.66 -15.32
N PRO A 97 -13.41 -15.75 -15.70
CA PRO A 97 -13.71 -16.05 -17.11
C PRO A 97 -14.51 -14.91 -17.75
N PRO A 98 -14.20 -14.52 -19.00
CA PRO A 98 -14.96 -13.49 -19.70
C PRO A 98 -16.40 -13.97 -19.89
N ASN A 99 -17.37 -13.19 -19.43
CA ASN A 99 -18.78 -13.53 -19.56
C ASN A 99 -19.24 -13.23 -21.00
N THR A 100 -19.30 -14.25 -21.85
CA THR A 100 -19.62 -14.16 -23.28
C THR A 100 -21.02 -13.57 -23.57
N LYS A 101 -21.91 -13.50 -22.56
CA LYS A 101 -23.25 -12.91 -22.69
C LYS A 101 -23.34 -11.43 -22.30
N THR A 102 -22.25 -10.83 -21.79
CA THR A 102 -22.26 -9.45 -21.28
C THR A 102 -21.61 -8.46 -22.23
N GLN A 103 -21.00 -8.91 -23.33
CA GLN A 103 -20.42 -8.02 -24.34
C GLN A 103 -21.49 -7.25 -25.14
N GLU A 104 -22.73 -7.74 -25.21
CA GLU A 104 -23.84 -7.00 -25.85
C GLU A 104 -24.56 -6.02 -24.91
N LYS A 105 -24.26 -6.04 -23.59
CA LYS A 105 -24.92 -5.21 -22.57
C LYS A 105 -23.95 -4.31 -21.80
N GLU A 106 -22.91 -3.78 -22.46
CA GLU A 106 -22.06 -2.75 -21.85
C GLU A 106 -22.81 -1.43 -21.52
N VAL A 107 -24.10 -1.31 -21.87
CA VAL A 107 -24.94 -0.12 -21.64
C VAL A 107 -25.87 -0.23 -20.42
N GLU A 108 -26.11 -1.42 -19.84
CA GLU A 108 -27.01 -1.57 -18.68
C GLU A 108 -26.28 -2.10 -17.45
N GLY A 109 -25.96 -1.19 -16.52
CA GLY A 109 -25.67 -1.40 -15.09
C GLY A 109 -25.13 -2.77 -14.67
N LYS A 110 -23.84 -2.81 -14.33
CA LYS A 110 -23.14 -3.94 -13.68
C LYS A 110 -24.01 -4.57 -12.58
N LYS A 111 -24.67 -5.69 -12.87
CA LYS A 111 -25.59 -6.31 -11.90
C LYS A 111 -24.81 -6.90 -10.72
N PRO A 112 -25.24 -6.64 -9.47
CA PRO A 112 -24.68 -7.29 -8.30
C PRO A 112 -24.94 -8.80 -8.35
N LEU A 113 -24.17 -9.56 -7.56
CA LEU A 113 -24.37 -11.00 -7.41
C LEU A 113 -25.78 -11.28 -6.87
N ASP A 114 -26.48 -12.26 -7.44
CA ASP A 114 -27.81 -12.66 -6.97
C ASP A 114 -27.68 -13.62 -5.78
N HIS A 115 -27.61 -13.03 -4.58
CA HIS A 115 -27.48 -13.80 -3.34
C HIS A 115 -28.71 -14.66 -3.07
N ALA A 116 -29.93 -14.15 -3.37
CA ALA A 116 -31.16 -14.88 -3.13
C ALA A 116 -31.21 -16.17 -3.97
N GLY A 117 -30.91 -16.04 -5.27
CA GLY A 117 -30.88 -17.18 -6.18
C GLY A 117 -29.78 -18.22 -5.87
N ILE A 118 -28.65 -17.78 -5.31
CA ILE A 118 -27.59 -18.68 -4.87
C ILE A 118 -28.00 -19.43 -3.59
N LEU A 119 -28.60 -18.74 -2.63
CA LEU A 119 -28.98 -19.30 -1.33
C LEU A 119 -30.18 -20.26 -1.44
N ASP A 120 -31.15 -19.97 -2.30
CA ASP A 120 -32.30 -20.86 -2.56
C ASP A 120 -31.98 -22.00 -3.54
N GLY A 121 -30.81 -21.94 -4.19
CA GLY A 121 -30.33 -22.94 -5.13
C GLY A 121 -30.97 -22.88 -6.53
N SER A 122 -31.68 -21.80 -6.85
CA SER A 122 -32.23 -21.55 -8.20
C SER A 122 -31.16 -21.17 -9.22
N ILE A 123 -30.04 -20.61 -8.77
CA ILE A 123 -28.90 -20.22 -9.61
C ILE A 123 -27.62 -20.84 -9.04
N PRO A 124 -26.77 -21.50 -9.86
CA PRO A 124 -25.48 -21.98 -9.39
C PRO A 124 -24.54 -20.79 -9.08
N PRO A 125 -23.73 -20.87 -8.01
CA PRO A 125 -22.73 -19.84 -7.74
C PRO A 125 -21.67 -19.80 -8.86
N PRO A 126 -21.04 -18.64 -9.11
CA PRO A 126 -19.90 -18.55 -10.01
C PRO A 126 -18.80 -19.57 -9.62
N PRO A 127 -18.10 -20.17 -10.61
CA PRO A 127 -17.04 -21.14 -10.34
C PRO A 127 -15.91 -20.51 -9.51
N GLY A 128 -15.18 -21.32 -8.73
CA GLY A 128 -14.09 -20.88 -7.86
C GLY A 128 -14.49 -20.58 -6.42
N ILE A 129 -15.79 -20.63 -6.09
CA ILE A 129 -16.29 -20.46 -4.71
C ILE A 129 -15.81 -21.58 -3.78
N GLU A 130 -15.51 -22.75 -4.36
CA GLU A 130 -14.94 -23.92 -3.70
C GLU A 130 -13.61 -23.66 -3.00
N ASN A 131 -12.84 -22.69 -3.47
CA ASN A 131 -11.56 -22.32 -2.85
C ASN A 131 -11.73 -21.58 -1.52
N PHE A 132 -12.95 -21.17 -1.16
CA PHE A 132 -13.23 -20.47 0.09
C PHE A 132 -13.72 -21.42 1.17
N TYR A 133 -14.70 -22.27 0.86
CA TYR A 133 -15.24 -23.20 1.85
C TYR A 133 -14.32 -24.40 2.15
N THR A 134 -13.20 -24.54 1.44
CA THR A 134 -12.09 -25.44 1.83
C THR A 134 -11.21 -24.84 2.92
N LYS A 135 -11.26 -23.53 3.16
CA LYS A 135 -10.58 -22.88 4.28
C LYS A 135 -11.38 -23.00 5.57
N ASP A 136 -10.69 -22.86 6.71
CA ASP A 136 -11.35 -22.79 8.01
C ASP A 136 -11.93 -21.41 8.31
N VAL A 137 -11.33 -20.36 7.75
CA VAL A 137 -11.79 -18.98 7.93
C VAL A 137 -11.64 -18.21 6.62
N PHE A 138 -12.64 -17.39 6.28
CA PHE A 138 -12.58 -16.47 5.14
C PHE A 138 -13.50 -15.26 5.30
N VAL A 139 -13.18 -14.15 4.63
CA VAL A 139 -14.00 -12.94 4.58
C VAL A 139 -15.21 -13.15 3.67
N CYS A 140 -16.39 -12.74 4.14
CA CYS A 140 -17.66 -12.92 3.46
C CYS A 140 -18.56 -11.70 3.63
N ASP A 141 -19.72 -11.73 2.96
CA ASP A 141 -20.79 -10.77 3.19
C ASP A 141 -21.65 -11.15 4.42
N SER A 142 -22.70 -10.38 4.67
CA SER A 142 -23.65 -10.63 5.76
C SER A 142 -24.42 -11.95 5.62
N PHE A 143 -24.43 -12.57 4.44
CA PHE A 143 -25.08 -13.83 4.15
C PHE A 143 -24.12 -15.02 4.23
N GLY A 144 -22.83 -14.79 4.49
CA GLY A 144 -21.81 -15.83 4.53
C GLY A 144 -21.24 -16.22 3.16
N ILE A 145 -21.55 -15.47 2.10
CA ILE A 145 -21.05 -15.69 0.74
C ILE A 145 -19.72 -14.93 0.57
N PRO A 146 -18.66 -15.55 -0.01
CA PRO A 146 -17.42 -14.85 -0.30
C PRO A 146 -17.64 -13.58 -1.13
N ILE A 147 -16.80 -12.56 -0.93
CA ILE A 147 -16.98 -11.30 -1.64
C ILE A 147 -16.62 -11.45 -3.12
N HIS A 148 -17.57 -11.17 -4.02
CA HIS A 148 -17.35 -11.17 -5.47
C HIS A 148 -17.09 -9.75 -6.01
N CYS A 149 -16.17 -9.62 -6.98
CA CYS A 149 -16.00 -8.40 -7.77
C CYS A 149 -16.68 -8.55 -9.13
N SER A 150 -17.78 -7.84 -9.36
CA SER A 150 -18.46 -7.82 -10.66
C SER A 150 -17.61 -7.23 -11.79
N THR A 151 -16.75 -6.23 -11.51
CA THR A 151 -15.90 -5.59 -12.52
C THR A 151 -14.76 -6.51 -12.99
N CYS A 152 -14.15 -7.29 -12.08
CA CYS A 152 -13.08 -8.25 -12.44
C CYS A 152 -13.60 -9.66 -12.72
N ASN A 153 -14.89 -9.89 -12.48
CA ASN A 153 -15.56 -11.18 -12.50
C ASN A 153 -14.79 -12.25 -11.71
N ASN A 154 -14.31 -11.92 -10.51
CA ASN A 154 -13.57 -12.86 -9.67
C ASN A 154 -14.05 -12.79 -8.21
N TRP A 155 -13.86 -13.89 -7.49
CA TRP A 155 -13.94 -13.89 -6.04
C TRP A 155 -12.72 -13.16 -5.47
N LYS A 156 -12.93 -12.27 -4.50
CA LYS A 156 -11.87 -11.54 -3.83
C LYS A 156 -11.28 -12.43 -2.74
N PRO A 157 -10.00 -12.84 -2.82
CA PRO A 157 -9.32 -13.42 -1.68
C PRO A 157 -9.37 -12.46 -0.49
N ASP A 158 -9.10 -12.99 0.70
CA ASP A 158 -9.04 -12.18 1.92
C ASP A 158 -8.14 -10.95 1.73
N ARG A 159 -8.56 -9.81 2.28
CA ARG A 159 -7.82 -8.53 2.22
C ARG A 159 -7.64 -7.97 0.80
N THR A 160 -8.39 -8.45 -0.19
CA THR A 160 -8.33 -7.96 -1.57
C THR A 160 -9.36 -6.86 -1.82
N HIS A 161 -8.93 -5.76 -2.43
CA HIS A 161 -9.81 -4.65 -2.80
C HIS A 161 -9.74 -4.36 -4.30
N HIS A 162 -10.86 -3.88 -4.87
CA HIS A 162 -10.88 -3.40 -6.25
C HIS A 162 -10.46 -1.94 -6.28
N CYS A 163 -9.44 -1.63 -7.06
CA CYS A 163 -8.97 -0.27 -7.25
C CYS A 163 -9.48 0.25 -8.60
N SER A 164 -10.30 1.31 -8.57
CA SER A 164 -10.84 1.96 -9.76
C SER A 164 -9.75 2.58 -10.63
N GLU A 165 -8.65 3.02 -10.02
CA GLU A 165 -7.51 3.69 -10.65
C GLU A 165 -6.76 2.73 -11.58
N VAL A 166 -6.63 1.46 -11.19
CA VAL A 166 -5.99 0.42 -12.03
C VAL A 166 -6.98 -0.50 -12.72
N GLY A 167 -8.27 -0.44 -12.36
CA GLY A 167 -9.32 -1.31 -12.92
C GLY A 167 -9.15 -2.80 -12.58
N ARG A 168 -8.51 -3.10 -11.44
CA ARG A 168 -8.15 -4.46 -11.02
C ARG A 168 -8.37 -4.66 -9.53
N CYS A 169 -8.69 -5.90 -9.15
CA CYS A 169 -8.57 -6.37 -7.78
C CYS A 169 -7.10 -6.57 -7.42
N VAL A 170 -6.70 -6.07 -6.25
CA VAL A 170 -5.32 -6.07 -5.76
C VAL A 170 -5.27 -6.72 -4.38
N ARG A 171 -4.36 -7.68 -4.22
CA ARG A 171 -4.19 -8.45 -2.97
C ARG A 171 -3.56 -7.59 -1.88
N ARG A 172 -4.09 -7.66 -0.66
CA ARG A 172 -3.69 -6.85 0.51
C ARG A 172 -3.41 -5.39 0.10
N MET A 173 -4.39 -4.81 -0.61
CA MET A 173 -4.28 -3.46 -1.13
C MET A 173 -4.21 -2.46 0.02
N ASP A 174 -3.25 -1.55 -0.03
CA ASP A 174 -3.12 -0.49 0.96
C ASP A 174 -3.65 0.84 0.43
N HIS A 175 -3.10 1.34 -0.68
CA HIS A 175 -3.59 2.55 -1.34
C HIS A 175 -3.02 2.71 -2.75
N PHE A 176 -3.63 3.59 -3.54
CA PHE A 176 -3.01 4.11 -4.77
C PHE A 176 -2.16 5.34 -4.44
N CYS A 177 -0.87 5.31 -4.80
CA CYS A 177 0.10 6.32 -4.42
C CYS A 177 0.72 7.01 -5.65
N PRO A 178 0.36 8.28 -5.93
CA PRO A 178 0.95 9.03 -7.04
C PRO A 178 2.48 9.23 -6.90
N TRP A 179 3.01 9.26 -5.67
CA TRP A 179 4.43 9.49 -5.39
C TRP A 179 5.35 8.37 -5.91
N VAL A 180 4.86 7.14 -5.87
CA VAL A 180 5.53 5.95 -6.42
C VAL A 180 4.88 5.49 -7.72
N GLY A 181 3.99 6.31 -8.29
CA GLY A 181 3.40 6.11 -9.62
C GLY A 181 2.48 4.90 -9.76
N GLY A 182 1.91 4.38 -8.67
CA GLY A 182 1.02 3.24 -8.74
C GLY A 182 0.54 2.72 -7.39
N ILE A 183 0.16 1.44 -7.37
CA ILE A 183 -0.49 0.84 -6.21
C ILE A 183 0.51 0.34 -5.17
N VAL A 184 0.22 0.61 -3.90
CA VAL A 184 0.88 0.00 -2.75
C VAL A 184 0.00 -1.15 -2.27
N SER A 185 0.57 -2.35 -2.32
CA SER A 185 -0.06 -3.65 -2.01
C SER A 185 0.93 -4.58 -1.32
N GLU A 186 0.51 -5.84 -1.08
CA GLU A 186 1.34 -6.91 -0.49
C GLU A 186 2.77 -6.97 -1.06
N THR A 187 2.89 -7.00 -2.39
CA THR A 187 4.16 -7.24 -3.08
C THR A 187 5.07 -6.01 -3.09
N THR A 188 4.50 -4.82 -2.87
CA THR A 188 5.24 -3.54 -2.89
C THR A 188 5.48 -2.96 -1.49
N MET A 189 4.76 -3.43 -0.47
CA MET A 189 4.73 -2.81 0.87
C MET A 189 6.13 -2.71 1.50
N LYS A 190 6.93 -3.80 1.42
CA LYS A 190 8.32 -3.80 1.87
C LYS A 190 9.16 -2.71 1.22
N TYR A 191 9.01 -2.53 -0.09
CA TYR A 191 9.77 -1.55 -0.86
C TYR A 191 9.28 -0.12 -0.57
N PHE A 192 7.99 0.05 -0.27
CA PHE A 192 7.41 1.32 0.14
C PHE A 192 7.96 1.78 1.51
N LEU A 193 8.03 0.87 2.48
CA LEU A 193 8.68 1.10 3.77
C LEU A 193 10.16 1.49 3.62
N GLN A 194 10.92 0.75 2.79
CA GLN A 194 12.32 1.08 2.52
C GLN A 194 12.48 2.46 1.87
N PHE A 195 11.66 2.76 0.85
CA PHE A 195 11.67 4.04 0.16
C PHE A 195 11.39 5.21 1.10
N THR A 196 10.30 5.15 1.87
CA THR A 196 9.93 6.22 2.81
C THR A 196 10.94 6.37 3.96
N PHE A 197 11.57 5.28 4.41
CA PHE A 197 12.65 5.33 5.38
C PHE A 197 13.88 6.09 4.84
N TYR A 198 14.42 5.68 3.69
CA TYR A 198 15.60 6.32 3.11
C TYR A 198 15.31 7.74 2.60
N ALA A 199 14.10 7.99 2.08
CA ALA A 199 13.66 9.34 1.70
C ALA A 199 13.60 10.28 2.90
N SER A 200 13.15 9.80 4.07
CA SER A 200 13.12 10.60 5.31
C SER A 200 14.54 10.96 5.76
N LEU A 201 15.48 10.00 5.75
CA LEU A 201 16.88 10.25 6.10
C LEU A 201 17.55 11.23 5.12
N PHE A 202 17.36 11.02 3.82
CA PHE A 202 17.90 11.89 2.79
C PHE A 202 17.34 13.32 2.91
N CYS A 203 16.01 13.47 3.08
CA CYS A 203 15.39 14.78 3.27
C CYS A 203 15.88 15.46 4.56
N ALA A 204 16.07 14.74 5.66
CA ALA A 204 16.61 15.30 6.90
C ALA A 204 18.02 15.87 6.70
N PHE A 205 18.87 15.16 5.95
CA PHE A 205 20.21 15.63 5.61
C PHE A 205 20.17 16.87 4.69
N VAL A 206 19.38 16.82 3.61
CA VAL A 206 19.23 17.92 2.65
C VAL A 206 18.50 19.13 3.24
N PHE A 207 17.71 18.95 4.30
CA PHE A 207 17.18 20.04 5.10
C PHE A 207 18.26 20.68 5.97
N SER A 208 19.05 19.86 6.67
CA SER A 208 20.03 20.32 7.66
C SER A 208 21.21 21.08 7.04
N VAL A 209 21.75 20.61 5.91
CA VAL A 209 22.98 21.20 5.31
C VAL A 209 22.76 22.64 4.80
N PRO A 210 21.72 22.96 4.01
CA PRO A 210 21.48 24.34 3.58
C PRO A 210 21.12 25.27 4.74
N ILE A 211 20.37 24.79 5.75
CA ILE A 211 20.08 25.57 6.97
C ILE A 211 21.37 25.93 7.70
N TRP A 212 22.24 24.94 7.93
CA TRP A 212 23.56 25.18 8.50
C TRP A 212 24.37 26.18 7.68
N ALA A 213 24.43 26.02 6.35
CA ALA A 213 25.18 26.91 5.47
C ALA A 213 24.65 28.36 5.51
N ILE A 214 23.33 28.54 5.60
CA ILE A 214 22.69 29.85 5.78
C ILE A 214 23.15 30.50 7.08
N VAL A 215 23.11 29.77 8.20
CA VAL A 215 23.50 30.28 9.52
C VAL A 215 25.00 30.60 9.56
N ASP A 216 25.83 29.69 9.07
CA ASP A 216 27.30 29.87 9.01
C ASP A 216 27.67 31.10 8.16
N ARG A 217 27.01 31.29 7.01
CA ARG A 217 27.27 32.46 6.16
C ARG A 217 26.83 33.76 6.81
N ARG A 218 25.66 33.75 7.47
CA ARG A 218 25.13 34.91 8.19
C ARG A 218 26.09 35.34 9.30
N ASN A 219 26.60 34.38 10.07
CA ASN A 219 27.51 34.65 11.17
C ASN A 219 28.89 35.16 10.71
N ARG A 220 29.36 34.75 9.53
CA ARG A 220 30.68 35.15 9.00
C ARG A 220 30.69 36.47 8.25
N THR A 221 29.68 36.71 7.41
CA THR A 221 29.71 37.80 6.41
C THR A 221 28.62 38.85 6.64
N GLY A 222 27.63 38.58 7.49
CA GLY A 222 26.42 39.41 7.60
C GLY A 222 25.61 39.54 6.29
N GLY A 223 26.02 38.81 5.24
CA GLY A 223 25.54 39.00 3.88
C GLY A 223 24.14 38.44 3.65
N ARG A 224 23.56 38.77 2.47
CA ARG A 224 22.23 38.31 2.06
C ARG A 224 22.19 36.77 1.94
N MET A 225 21.08 36.20 2.37
CA MET A 225 20.84 34.75 2.27
C MET A 225 20.72 34.32 0.80
N ASN A 226 21.29 33.17 0.45
CA ASN A 226 21.18 32.61 -0.90
C ASN A 226 19.79 31.97 -1.07
N GLY A 227 19.00 32.50 -2.02
CA GLY A 227 17.64 32.00 -2.29
C GLY A 227 17.60 30.51 -2.65
N ASN A 228 18.63 29.98 -3.33
CA ASN A 228 18.69 28.56 -3.68
C ASN A 228 18.82 27.65 -2.44
N TRP A 229 19.57 28.10 -1.42
CA TRP A 229 19.74 27.37 -0.16
C TRP A 229 18.45 27.34 0.64
N ILE A 230 17.72 28.46 0.66
CA ILE A 230 16.40 28.55 1.29
C ILE A 230 15.41 27.64 0.56
N ALA A 231 15.37 27.71 -0.77
CA ALA A 231 14.48 26.88 -1.58
C ALA A 231 14.77 25.38 -1.39
N ALA A 232 16.05 24.98 -1.36
CA ALA A 232 16.42 23.58 -1.09
C ALA A 232 15.98 23.11 0.30
N ALA A 233 16.19 23.92 1.34
CA ALA A 233 15.72 23.62 2.69
C ALA A 233 14.19 23.53 2.74
N ALA A 234 13.47 24.46 2.12
CA ALA A 234 12.01 24.46 2.09
C ALA A 234 11.45 23.21 1.38
N CYS A 235 12.00 22.86 0.22
CA CYS A 235 11.64 21.64 -0.50
C CYS A 235 11.93 20.38 0.34
N ALA A 236 13.12 20.28 0.93
CA ALA A 236 13.49 19.15 1.77
C ALA A 236 12.63 19.04 3.03
N GLY A 237 12.22 20.17 3.62
CA GLY A 237 11.30 20.21 4.75
C GLY A 237 9.90 19.70 4.37
N PHE A 238 9.35 20.15 3.24
CA PHE A 238 8.05 19.70 2.74
C PHE A 238 8.04 18.19 2.45
N PHE A 239 8.98 17.72 1.63
CA PHE A 239 9.06 16.30 1.27
C PHE A 239 9.47 15.43 2.45
N GLY A 240 10.35 15.94 3.33
CA GLY A 240 10.76 15.24 4.54
C GLY A 240 9.62 15.05 5.54
N PHE A 241 8.80 16.08 5.77
CA PHE A 241 7.61 15.96 6.61
C PHE A 241 6.63 14.93 6.06
N MET A 242 6.33 14.99 4.77
CA MET A 242 5.41 14.06 4.12
C MET A 242 5.96 12.62 4.12
N SER A 243 7.24 12.44 3.81
CA SER A 243 7.90 11.13 3.83
C SER A 243 7.93 10.51 5.23
N LEU A 244 8.24 11.32 6.26
CA LEU A 244 8.24 10.88 7.64
C LEU A 244 6.83 10.52 8.11
N GLY A 245 5.83 11.33 7.74
CA GLY A 245 4.43 11.05 8.02
C GLY A 245 4.00 9.70 7.45
N MET A 246 4.25 9.47 6.16
CA MET A 246 3.95 8.19 5.50
C MET A 246 4.71 7.02 6.14
N LEU A 247 5.99 7.19 6.47
CA LEU A 247 6.78 6.17 7.16
C LEU A 247 6.16 5.78 8.49
N LEU A 248 5.84 6.77 9.33
CA LEU A 248 5.29 6.53 10.67
C LEU A 248 3.92 5.86 10.59
N THR A 249 3.04 6.33 9.71
CA THR A 249 1.72 5.71 9.52
C THR A 249 1.84 4.29 9.01
N THR A 250 2.74 4.02 8.05
CA THR A 250 2.92 2.67 7.52
C THR A 250 3.58 1.75 8.55
N LEU A 251 4.53 2.24 9.35
CA LEU A 251 5.09 1.47 10.46
C LEU A 251 4.01 1.11 11.47
N GLN A 252 3.13 2.06 11.83
CA GLN A 252 2.02 1.81 12.74
C GLN A 252 1.03 0.79 12.18
N THR A 253 0.60 0.92 10.92
CA THR A 253 -0.37 -0.03 10.36
C THR A 253 0.26 -1.41 10.17
N GLN A 254 1.49 -1.48 9.64
CA GLN A 254 2.16 -2.77 9.45
C GLN A 254 2.62 -3.43 10.75
N SER A 255 2.91 -2.67 11.81
CA SER A 255 3.14 -3.26 13.15
C SER A 255 1.89 -3.86 13.76
N ASN A 256 0.70 -3.49 13.28
CA ASN A 256 -0.57 -4.11 13.66
C ASN A 256 -1.08 -5.08 12.59
N ASN A 257 -0.28 -5.41 11.57
CA ASN A 257 -0.69 -6.22 10.41
C ASN A 257 -1.97 -5.72 9.72
N LEU A 258 -2.17 -4.41 9.67
CA LEU A 258 -3.29 -3.78 8.99
C LEU A 258 -2.84 -3.08 7.71
N THR A 259 -3.72 -3.00 6.72
CA THR A 259 -3.63 -2.03 5.62
C THR A 259 -4.30 -0.71 6.02
N ASN A 260 -4.05 0.37 5.28
CA ASN A 260 -4.77 1.63 5.44
C ASN A 260 -6.28 1.47 5.18
N ILE A 261 -6.68 0.58 4.26
CA ILE A 261 -8.09 0.27 4.01
C ILE A 261 -8.73 -0.40 5.22
N GLU A 262 -8.02 -1.31 5.87
CA GLU A 262 -8.52 -2.02 7.05
C GLU A 262 -8.56 -1.11 8.28
N HIS A 263 -7.51 -0.29 8.49
CA HIS A 263 -7.44 0.66 9.61
C HIS A 263 -8.52 1.74 9.54
N LEU A 264 -8.88 2.20 8.34
CA LEU A 264 -9.98 3.16 8.11
C LEU A 264 -11.32 2.46 7.82
N GLY A 265 -11.32 1.13 7.80
CA GLY A 265 -12.42 0.31 7.33
C GLY A 265 -13.59 0.28 8.29
N ALA A 266 -14.77 -0.02 7.74
CA ALA A 266 -15.94 -0.36 8.53
C ALA A 266 -15.91 -1.84 8.93
N SER A 267 -16.84 -2.25 9.79
CA SER A 267 -17.06 -3.65 10.14
C SER A 267 -17.25 -4.53 8.91
N PHE A 268 -16.73 -5.74 8.96
CA PHE A 268 -16.86 -6.76 7.91
C PHE A 268 -17.24 -8.11 8.51
N TYR A 269 -17.69 -9.05 7.67
CA TYR A 269 -18.09 -10.38 8.13
C TYR A 269 -17.03 -11.42 7.79
N MET A 270 -16.86 -12.40 8.68
CA MET A 270 -16.03 -13.57 8.46
C MET A 270 -16.84 -14.84 8.69
N ALA A 271 -16.63 -15.84 7.83
CA ALA A 271 -17.16 -17.18 7.99
C ALA A 271 -16.09 -18.02 8.71
N VAL A 272 -16.44 -18.59 9.86
CA VAL A 272 -15.55 -19.43 10.68
C VAL A 272 -16.10 -20.85 10.74
N HIS A 273 -15.30 -21.82 10.33
CA HIS A 273 -15.66 -23.23 10.29
C HIS A 273 -15.91 -23.77 11.70
N LEU A 274 -17.01 -24.52 11.86
CA LEU A 274 -17.37 -25.15 13.12
C LEU A 274 -16.89 -26.60 13.16
N PRO A 275 -16.23 -27.06 14.24
CA PRO A 275 -15.84 -28.45 14.40
C PRO A 275 -17.04 -29.41 14.40
N GLU A 276 -16.86 -30.60 13.82
CA GLU A 276 -17.86 -31.68 13.85
C GLU A 276 -18.18 -32.08 15.30
N GLY A 277 -19.47 -32.23 15.63
CA GLY A 277 -19.92 -32.66 16.95
C GLY A 277 -20.06 -31.56 18.01
N SER A 278 -19.83 -30.29 17.67
CA SER A 278 -20.20 -29.18 18.55
C SER A 278 -21.73 -29.10 18.65
N GLU A 279 -22.29 -29.44 19.83
CA GLU A 279 -23.71 -29.20 20.13
C GLU A 279 -23.98 -27.71 19.96
N HIS A 280 -24.66 -27.39 18.87
CA HIS A 280 -25.06 -26.03 18.58
C HIS A 280 -26.11 -25.62 19.62
N PRO A 281 -26.03 -24.43 20.23
CA PRO A 281 -27.24 -23.84 20.76
C PRO A 281 -28.18 -23.70 19.57
N LEU A 282 -29.17 -24.59 19.48
CA LEU A 282 -30.44 -24.22 18.89
C LEU A 282 -30.84 -22.98 19.68
N ASP A 283 -30.79 -21.84 19.01
CA ASP A 283 -31.19 -20.56 19.55
C ASP A 283 -32.58 -20.73 20.22
N PRO A 284 -32.69 -20.69 21.55
CA PRO A 284 -33.98 -20.85 22.23
C PRO A 284 -34.89 -19.66 21.98
N ASP A 285 -34.34 -18.51 21.56
CA ASP A 285 -35.01 -17.20 21.57
C ASP A 285 -34.91 -16.39 20.27
N GLY A 286 -34.31 -16.93 19.20
CA GLY A 286 -34.37 -16.39 17.82
C GLY A 286 -33.79 -14.99 17.62
N MET A 287 -32.90 -14.52 18.50
CA MET A 287 -32.50 -13.09 18.59
C MET A 287 -30.99 -12.84 18.41
N ALA A 288 -30.16 -13.86 18.21
CA ALA A 288 -28.75 -13.66 17.85
C ALA A 288 -28.59 -13.45 16.33
N ARG A 289 -28.07 -12.29 15.91
CA ARG A 289 -27.74 -11.95 14.49
C ARG A 289 -26.56 -12.76 13.90
N CYS A 290 -26.18 -13.90 14.50
CA CYS A 290 -25.14 -14.78 13.96
C CYS A 290 -25.78 -15.76 12.98
N GLY A 291 -25.71 -15.46 11.68
CA GLY A 291 -26.12 -16.39 10.64
C GLY A 291 -25.20 -17.62 10.59
N PHE A 292 -25.72 -18.74 10.14
CA PHE A 292 -24.92 -19.91 9.76
C PHE A 292 -25.07 -20.15 8.26
N ILE A 293 -24.00 -20.60 7.62
CA ILE A 293 -24.03 -21.05 6.23
C ILE A 293 -23.41 -22.44 6.12
N THR A 294 -23.85 -23.23 5.16
CA THR A 294 -23.31 -24.56 4.91
C THR A 294 -22.93 -24.70 3.45
N TYR A 295 -21.72 -25.20 3.22
CA TYR A 295 -21.16 -25.46 1.91
C TYR A 295 -20.82 -26.94 1.76
N PRO A 296 -20.81 -27.52 0.54
CA PRO A 296 -21.32 -26.93 -0.68
C PRO A 296 -22.84 -26.71 -0.60
N PHE A 297 -23.39 -25.79 -1.41
CA PHE A 297 -24.84 -25.58 -1.47
C PHE A 297 -25.56 -26.86 -1.91
N ARG A 298 -26.81 -27.08 -1.44
CA ARG A 298 -27.57 -28.33 -1.69
C ARG A 298 -27.65 -28.78 -3.15
N ASN A 299 -27.64 -27.85 -4.09
CA ASN A 299 -27.73 -28.12 -5.53
C ASN A 299 -26.37 -28.09 -6.24
N SER A 300 -25.26 -27.96 -5.51
CA SER A 300 -23.91 -27.97 -6.07
C SER A 300 -23.43 -29.43 -6.19
N PRO A 301 -22.93 -29.87 -7.37
CA PRO A 301 -22.54 -31.25 -7.65
C PRO A 301 -21.24 -31.70 -6.94
N SER A 302 -20.84 -31.04 -5.85
CA SER A 302 -19.57 -31.32 -5.17
C SER A 302 -19.67 -32.55 -4.27
N ALA A 303 -18.71 -33.47 -4.40
CA ALA A 303 -18.60 -34.70 -3.61
C ALA A 303 -18.00 -34.46 -2.19
N THR A 304 -17.75 -33.21 -1.80
CA THR A 304 -17.18 -32.88 -0.50
C THR A 304 -18.22 -32.94 0.61
N ARG A 305 -17.78 -33.35 1.81
CA ARG A 305 -18.66 -33.35 2.99
C ARG A 305 -19.16 -31.93 3.29
N PRO A 306 -20.43 -31.76 3.68
CA PRO A 306 -20.94 -30.46 4.10
C PRO A 306 -20.15 -29.89 5.27
N ARG A 307 -19.69 -28.65 5.14
CA ARG A 307 -18.99 -27.86 6.14
C ARG A 307 -19.86 -26.70 6.58
N LYS A 308 -20.04 -26.54 7.89
CA LYS A 308 -20.86 -25.47 8.49
C LYS A 308 -19.96 -24.35 9.00
N PHE A 309 -20.38 -23.12 8.74
CA PHE A 309 -19.66 -21.92 9.14
C PHE A 309 -20.57 -21.02 9.96
N ALA A 310 -20.02 -20.44 11.03
CA ALA A 310 -20.63 -19.34 11.76
C ALA A 310 -20.23 -18.01 11.12
N ILE A 311 -21.18 -17.11 10.93
CA ILE A 311 -20.94 -15.78 10.37
C ILE A 311 -20.77 -14.80 11.52
N ILE A 312 -19.55 -14.26 11.63
CA ILE A 312 -19.13 -13.38 12.70
C ILE A 312 -18.93 -11.98 12.13
N LEU A 313 -19.54 -10.99 12.78
CA LEU A 313 -19.26 -9.58 12.52
C LEU A 313 -17.97 -9.18 13.23
N VAL A 314 -16.96 -8.80 12.46
CA VAL A 314 -15.71 -8.21 12.96
C VAL A 314 -15.92 -6.71 13.11
N LYS A 315 -15.79 -6.20 14.34
CA LYS A 315 -15.94 -4.77 14.64
C LYS A 315 -14.67 -4.01 14.24
N PRO A 316 -14.71 -2.66 14.12
CA PRO A 316 -13.55 -1.89 13.72
C PRO A 316 -12.37 -1.99 14.70
N ASP A 317 -12.66 -2.26 15.99
CA ASP A 317 -11.63 -2.43 17.02
C ASP A 317 -11.04 -3.85 17.07
N ASP A 318 -11.64 -4.81 16.34
CA ASP A 318 -11.17 -6.18 16.27
C ASP A 318 -10.08 -6.30 15.20
N ASN A 319 -8.97 -6.98 15.52
CA ASN A 319 -7.88 -7.22 14.56
C ASN A 319 -7.62 -8.73 14.38
N PRO A 320 -8.37 -9.41 13.49
CA PRO A 320 -8.18 -10.84 13.24
C PRO A 320 -6.89 -11.16 12.48
N TRP A 321 -6.14 -10.14 12.05
CA TRP A 321 -4.90 -10.29 11.29
C TRP A 321 -3.64 -10.22 12.15
N ASP A 322 -3.78 -9.86 13.43
CA ASP A 322 -2.65 -9.73 14.35
C ASP A 322 -1.97 -11.09 14.59
N LEU A 323 -0.65 -11.14 14.40
CA LEU A 323 0.19 -12.31 14.67
C LEU A 323 0.69 -12.36 16.12
N GLY A 324 0.21 -11.46 16.97
CA GLY A 324 0.44 -11.44 18.42
C GLY A 324 1.58 -10.55 18.88
N SER A 325 2.42 -10.04 17.97
CA SER A 325 3.38 -8.98 18.30
C SER A 325 3.71 -8.10 17.11
N ALA A 326 4.11 -6.86 17.41
CA ALA A 326 4.54 -5.89 16.40
C ALA A 326 5.70 -6.39 15.52
N LEU A 327 6.60 -7.19 16.10
CA LEU A 327 7.73 -7.74 15.37
C LEU A 327 7.29 -8.81 14.38
N GLU A 328 6.43 -9.75 14.79
CA GLU A 328 5.89 -10.80 13.91
C GLU A 328 5.05 -10.19 12.77
N ASN A 329 4.25 -9.18 13.09
CA ASN A 329 3.50 -8.41 12.10
C ASN A 329 4.42 -7.75 11.06
N LEU A 330 5.51 -7.11 11.50
CA LEU A 330 6.49 -6.52 10.58
C LEU A 330 7.29 -7.57 9.80
N LYS A 331 7.64 -8.70 10.42
CA LYS A 331 8.31 -9.82 9.73
C LYS A 331 7.45 -10.36 8.59
N SER A 332 6.12 -10.43 8.75
CA SER A 332 5.21 -10.84 7.67
C SER A 332 5.32 -9.96 6.41
N VAL A 333 5.81 -8.72 6.55
CA VAL A 333 6.01 -7.77 5.45
C VAL A 333 7.46 -7.76 4.98
N LEU A 334 8.42 -7.74 5.90
CA LEU A 334 9.84 -7.61 5.60
C LEU A 334 10.49 -8.95 5.18
N GLY A 335 9.84 -10.07 5.48
CA GLY A 335 10.34 -11.43 5.30
C GLY A 335 11.39 -11.81 6.34
N ASP A 336 11.47 -13.10 6.68
CA ASP A 336 12.56 -13.62 7.51
C ASP A 336 13.83 -13.78 6.68
N ARG A 337 14.98 -13.47 7.28
CA ARG A 337 16.29 -13.65 6.64
C ARG A 337 16.69 -15.14 6.51
N GLY A 338 15.91 -16.08 7.03
CA GLY A 338 16.31 -17.48 7.26
C GLY A 338 15.75 -18.54 6.30
N GLU A 339 14.67 -18.31 5.56
CA GLU A 339 14.01 -19.42 4.81
C GLU A 339 14.43 -19.55 3.33
N LYS A 340 15.41 -18.76 2.88
CA LYS A 340 15.87 -18.81 1.48
C LYS A 340 16.79 -19.98 1.14
N GLU A 341 17.15 -20.84 2.09
CA GLU A 341 18.01 -22.01 1.81
C GLU A 341 17.24 -23.35 1.75
N GLU A 342 16.08 -23.52 2.39
CA GLU A 342 15.41 -24.83 2.41
C GLU A 342 14.45 -25.09 1.23
N THR A 343 13.94 -24.06 0.55
CA THR A 343 12.95 -24.24 -0.53
C THR A 343 13.54 -24.49 -1.92
N GLN A 344 14.86 -24.62 -2.05
CA GLN A 344 15.52 -24.97 -3.33
C GLN A 344 16.09 -26.39 -3.39
N GLU A 345 16.05 -27.18 -2.30
CA GLU A 345 16.52 -28.57 -2.31
C GLU A 345 15.41 -29.63 -2.42
N GLU A 346 14.12 -29.27 -2.35
CA GLU A 346 12.99 -30.22 -2.50
C GLU A 346 12.40 -30.32 -3.92
N GLU A 347 12.90 -29.57 -4.90
CA GLU A 347 12.56 -29.74 -6.33
C GLU A 347 13.81 -30.05 -7.17
N VAL A 348 14.37 -31.26 -7.01
CA VAL A 348 15.23 -31.92 -8.03
C VAL A 348 14.87 -33.38 -8.16
#